data_AF-A0A950UNW1-F1
#
_entry.id   AF-A0A950UNW1-F1
#
_cell.length_a   1.000
_cell.length_b   1.000
_cell.length_c   1.000
_cell.angle_alpha   90.00
_cell.angle_beta   90.00
_cell.angle_gamma   90.00
#
_symmetry.space_group_name_H-M   'P 1'
#
loop_
_entity.id
_entity.type
_entity.pdbx_description
1 polymer ?
#
loop_
_entity_poly.entity_id
_entity_poly.type
_entity_poly.pdbx_seq_one_letter_code
_entity_poly.pdbx_strand_id
1 'polypeptide(L)'
;MQRGNELLWRLVAALASAIGALILWLIYRSVSFNLGESEQAVGYVDPMTQAGILFGNVAMIAGIVVFAAIALWLAIVCARLLLQRSR
;
A
#
# COMPACT_ATOMS: atom_id res chain seq x y z
N MET A 1 4.97 6.57 32.24
CA MET A 1 5.48 5.49 31.35
C MET A 1 4.56 5.15 30.17
N GLN A 2 3.22 5.29 30.26
CA GLN A 2 2.27 4.94 29.18
C GLN A 2 2.50 5.66 27.82
N ARG A 3 2.83 6.96 27.79
CA ARG A 3 2.96 7.73 26.54
C ARG A 3 4.15 7.32 25.65
N GLY A 4 5.21 6.77 26.23
CA GLY A 4 6.38 6.31 25.47
C GLY A 4 6.09 5.06 24.64
N ASN A 5 5.32 4.13 25.22
CA ASN A 5 4.90 2.91 24.56
C ASN A 5 3.91 3.19 23.40
N GLU A 6 3.07 4.20 23.56
CA GLU A 6 2.07 4.61 22.58
C GLU A 6 2.71 5.21 21.31
N LEU A 7 3.76 6.02 21.46
CA LEU A 7 4.51 6.58 20.33
C LEU A 7 5.24 5.48 19.55
N LEU A 8 5.81 4.52 20.27
CA LEU A 8 6.54 3.38 19.70
C LEU A 8 5.57 2.49 18.90
N TRP A 9 4.37 2.24 19.42
CA TRP A 9 3.33 1.51 18.69
C TRP A 9 2.88 2.21 17.41
N ARG A 10 2.71 3.54 17.43
CA ARG A 10 2.32 4.30 16.24
C ARG A 10 3.41 4.27 15.16
N LEU A 11 4.68 4.33 15.55
CA LEU A 11 5.81 4.20 14.62
C LEU A 11 5.89 2.80 14.02
N VAL A 12 5.72 1.75 14.82
CA VAL A 12 5.70 0.36 14.34
C VAL A 12 4.53 0.12 13.38
N ALA A 13 3.33 0.63 13.70
CA ALA A 13 2.17 0.52 12.83
C ALA A 13 2.35 1.27 11.50
N ALA A 14 2.98 2.46 11.53
CA ALA A 14 3.30 3.22 10.32
C ALA A 14 4.30 2.47 9.43
N LEU A 15 5.36 1.92 10.03
CA LEU A 15 6.35 1.10 9.34
C LEU A 15 5.73 -0.17 8.74
N ALA A 16 4.91 -0.89 9.51
CA ALA A 16 4.22 -2.08 9.04
C ALA A 16 3.29 -1.76 7.86
N SER A 17 2.56 -0.64 7.91
CA SER A 17 1.69 -0.18 6.84
C SER A 17 2.48 0.21 5.58
N ALA A 18 3.63 0.88 5.73
CA ALA A 18 4.51 1.25 4.62
C ALA A 18 5.13 0.00 3.97
N ILE A 19 5.57 -0.98 4.76
CA ILE A 19 6.07 -2.27 4.26
C ILE A 19 4.95 -3.02 3.53
N GLY A 20 3.73 -3.06 4.08
CA GLY A 20 2.56 -3.65 3.42
C GLY A 20 2.27 -3.02 2.07
N ALA A 21 2.28 -1.68 1.99
CA ALA A 21 2.13 -0.95 0.72
C ALA A 21 3.24 -1.29 -0.29
N LEU A 22 4.49 -1.40 0.17
CA LEU A 22 5.63 -1.75 -0.68
C LEU A 22 5.51 -3.18 -1.24
N ILE A 23 5.12 -4.15 -0.41
CA ILE A 23 4.89 -5.54 -0.86
C ILE A 23 3.77 -5.59 -1.89
N LEU A 24 2.65 -4.92 -1.63
CA LEU A 24 1.54 -4.84 -2.59
C LEU A 24 1.97 -4.19 -3.90
N TRP A 25 2.80 -3.14 -3.85
CA TRP A 25 3.38 -2.52 -5.05
C TRP A 25 4.29 -3.46 -5.84
N LEU A 26 5.15 -4.23 -5.16
CA LEU A 26 6.02 -5.20 -5.83
C LEU A 26 5.23 -6.33 -6.49
N ILE A 27 4.20 -6.85 -5.81
CA ILE A 27 3.29 -7.85 -6.37
C ILE A 27 2.57 -7.26 -7.58
N TYR A 28 2.02 -6.05 -7.46
CA TYR A 28 1.34 -5.34 -8.54
C TYR A 28 2.25 -5.23 -9.76
N ARG A 29 3.47 -4.71 -9.56
CA ARG A 29 4.45 -4.52 -10.63
C ARG A 29 4.80 -5.83 -11.32
N SER A 30 5.02 -6.92 -10.57
CA SER A 30 5.28 -8.23 -11.14
C SER A 30 4.08 -8.75 -11.93
N VAL A 31 2.87 -8.63 -11.40
CA VAL A 31 1.64 -9.06 -12.09
C VAL A 31 1.43 -8.25 -13.36
N SER A 32 1.56 -6.92 -13.33
CA SER A 32 1.43 -6.07 -14.52
C SER A 32 2.47 -6.39 -15.59
N PHE A 33 3.72 -6.71 -15.20
CA PHE A 33 4.77 -7.07 -16.16
C PHE A 33 4.46 -8.40 -16.85
N ASN A 34 4.05 -9.42 -16.10
CA ASN A 34 3.70 -10.73 -16.65
C ASN A 34 2.40 -10.69 -17.49
N LEU A 35 1.43 -9.87 -17.10
CA LEU A 35 0.20 -9.66 -17.89
C LEU A 35 0.50 -8.96 -19.21
N GLY A 36 1.39 -7.97 -19.24
CA GLY A 36 1.80 -7.30 -20.47
C GLY A 36 2.47 -8.26 -21.47
N GLU A 37 3.32 -9.16 -20.99
CA GLU A 37 3.91 -10.21 -21.85
C GLU A 37 2.87 -11.24 -22.31
N SER A 38 1.92 -11.59 -21.45
CA SER A 38 0.85 -12.56 -21.77
C SER A 38 -0.19 -11.98 -22.75
N GLU A 39 -0.56 -10.70 -22.63
CA GLU A 39 -1.46 -10.01 -23.56
C GLU A 39 -0.84 -9.92 -24.96
N GLN A 40 0.48 -9.72 -25.05
CA GLN A 40 1.20 -9.77 -26.33
C GLN A 40 1.29 -11.18 -26.92
N ALA A 41 1.32 -12.22 -26.09
CA ALA A 41 1.48 -13.61 -26.53
C ALA A 41 0.16 -14.31 -26.90
N VAL A 42 -0.96 -13.99 -26.23
CA VAL A 42 -2.22 -14.77 -26.34
C VAL A 42 -3.23 -14.15 -27.30
N GLY A 43 -3.14 -12.85 -27.60
CA GLY A 43 -3.86 -12.18 -28.69
C GLY A 43 -5.39 -12.03 -28.52
N TYR A 44 -6.04 -12.86 -27.70
CA TYR A 44 -7.45 -12.72 -27.34
C TYR A 44 -7.70 -13.24 -25.92
N VAL A 45 -8.17 -12.35 -25.04
CA VAL A 45 -8.64 -12.68 -23.70
C VAL A 45 -10.15 -12.44 -23.71
N ASP A 46 -10.94 -13.40 -23.19
CA ASP A 46 -12.38 -13.25 -23.16
C ASP A 46 -12.80 -12.04 -22.27
N PRO A 47 -13.96 -11.40 -22.55
CA PRO A 47 -14.35 -10.15 -21.89
C PRO A 47 -14.51 -10.28 -20.38
N MET A 48 -14.88 -11.47 -19.89
CA MET A 48 -15.07 -11.72 -18.45
C MET A 48 -13.72 -11.77 -17.74
N THR A 49 -12.72 -12.43 -18.34
CA THR A 49 -11.35 -12.43 -17.82
C THR A 49 -10.72 -11.05 -17.85
N GLN A 50 -10.92 -10.24 -18.91
CA GLN A 50 -10.45 -8.85 -18.94
C GLN A 50 -11.07 -8.00 -17.82
N ALA A 51 -12.38 -8.13 -17.58
CA ALA A 51 -13.04 -7.43 -16.49
C ALA A 51 -12.49 -7.84 -15.12
N GLY A 52 -12.18 -9.12 -14.92
CA GLY A 52 -11.54 -9.63 -13.71
C GLY A 52 -10.15 -9.03 -13.48
N ILE A 53 -9.33 -8.97 -14.54
CA ILE A 53 -7.99 -8.33 -14.50
C ILE A 53 -8.13 -6.85 -14.15
N LEU A 54 -9.02 -6.12 -14.82
CA LEU A 54 -9.25 -4.69 -14.56
C LEU A 54 -9.67 -4.44 -13.11
N PHE A 55 -10.63 -5.23 -12.61
CA PHE A 55 -11.13 -5.09 -11.23
C PHE A 55 -10.03 -5.40 -10.21
N GLY A 56 -9.23 -6.45 -10.44
CA GLY A 56 -8.05 -6.76 -9.64
C GLY A 56 -7.02 -5.62 -9.64
N ASN A 57 -6.78 -5.02 -10.80
CA ASN A 57 -5.87 -3.87 -10.95
C ASN A 57 -6.33 -2.67 -10.12
N VAL A 58 -7.62 -2.33 -10.22
CA VAL A 58 -8.22 -1.23 -9.45
C VAL A 58 -8.17 -1.51 -7.96
N ALA A 59 -8.50 -2.73 -7.53
CA ALA A 59 -8.45 -3.13 -6.13
C ALA A 59 -7.03 -3.05 -5.55
N MET A 60 -6.00 -3.47 -6.31
CA MET A 60 -4.61 -3.33 -5.87
C MET A 60 -4.17 -1.87 -5.73
N ILE A 61 -4.46 -1.03 -6.74
CA ILE A 61 -4.12 0.40 -6.69
C ILE A 61 -4.82 1.07 -5.49
N ALA A 62 -6.11 0.79 -5.30
CA ALA A 62 -6.87 1.31 -4.18
C ALA A 62 -6.26 0.89 -2.83
N GLY A 63 -5.88 -0.40 -2.68
CA GLY A 63 -5.22 -0.90 -1.48
C GLY A 63 -3.90 -0.16 -1.18
N ILE A 64 -3.05 0.02 -2.19
CA ILE A 64 -1.76 0.73 -2.06
C ILE A 64 -1.98 2.17 -1.60
N VAL A 65 -2.94 2.89 -2.22
CA VAL A 65 -3.27 4.27 -1.86
C VAL A 65 -3.77 4.37 -0.42
N VAL A 66 -4.63 3.44 0.01
CA VAL A 66 -5.14 3.40 1.39
C VAL A 66 -4.03 3.17 2.41
N PHE A 67 -3.16 2.18 2.19
CA PHE A 67 -2.04 1.92 3.10
C PHE A 67 -1.04 3.10 3.15
N ALA A 68 -0.76 3.72 2.01
CA ALA A 68 0.07 4.92 1.96
C ALA A 68 -0.55 6.10 2.73
N ALA A 69 -1.87 6.32 2.58
CA ALA A 69 -2.57 7.36 3.32
C ALA A 69 -2.56 7.11 4.84
N ILE A 70 -2.76 5.86 5.28
CA ILE A 70 -2.68 5.48 6.70
C ILE A 70 -1.27 5.71 7.25
N ALA A 71 -0.24 5.30 6.51
CA ALA A 71 1.15 5.51 6.90
C ALA A 71 1.48 7.01 7.03
N LEU A 72 1.04 7.83 6.07
CA LEU A 72 1.22 9.29 6.10
C LEU A 72 0.49 9.93 7.29
N TRP A 73 -0.75 9.51 7.54
CA TRP A 73 -1.54 9.98 8.68
C TRP A 73 -0.85 9.68 10.01
N LEU A 74 -0.38 8.43 10.20
CA LEU A 74 0.35 8.03 11.40
C LEU A 74 1.66 8.83 11.56
N ALA A 75 2.38 9.08 10.47
CA ALA A 75 3.60 9.90 10.49
C ALA A 75 3.32 11.34 10.94
N ILE A 76 2.25 11.98 10.42
CA ILE A 76 1.83 13.33 10.83
C ILE A 76 1.49 13.37 12.32
N VAL A 77 0.73 12.37 12.80
CA VAL A 77 0.36 12.27 14.21
C VAL A 77 1.60 12.09 15.10
N CYS A 78 2.55 11.23 14.70
CA CYS A 78 3.82 11.06 15.40
C CYS A 78 4.65 12.36 15.43
N ALA A 79 4.76 13.06 14.29
CA ALA A 79 5.50 14.32 14.21
C ALA A 79 4.90 15.41 15.12
N ARG A 80 3.56 15.52 15.16
CA ARG A 80 2.87 16.44 16.08
C ARG A 80 3.13 16.12 17.54
N LEU A 81 3.08 14.84 17.92
CA LEU A 81 3.37 14.40 19.29
C LEU A 81 4.82 14.67 19.70
N LEU A 82 5.77 14.47 18.78
CA LEU A 82 7.19 14.77 19.02
C LEU A 82 7.42 16.28 19.19
N LEU A 83 6.83 17.11 18.34
CA LEU A 83 6.91 18.58 18.45
C LEU A 83 6.35 19.10 19.79
N GLN A 84 5.23 18.55 20.26
CA GLN A 84 4.65 18.91 21.55
C GLN A 84 5.51 18.51 22.75
N ARG A 85 6.36 17.48 22.61
CA ARG A 85 7.27 17.05 23.68
C ARG A 85 8.55 17.89 23.79
N SER A 86 8.87 18.67 22.75
CA SER A 86 10.07 19.51 22.67
C SER A 86 9.87 20.95 23.19
N ARG A 87 8.64 21.32 23.52
CA ARG A 87 8.27 22.57 24.21
C ARG A 87 7.97 22.29 25.67
#